data_AF-A0A1I6NUV0-F1
#
_entry.id   AF-A0A1I6NUV0-F1
#
_cell.length_a   1.000
_cell.length_b   1.000
_cell.length_c   1.000
_cell.angle_alpha   90.00
_cell.angle_beta   90.00
_cell.angle_gamma   90.00
#
_symmetry.space_group_name_H-M   'P 1'
#
loop_
_entity.id
_entity.type
_entity.pdbx_description
1 polymer ?
#
loop_
_entity_poly.entity_id
_entity_poly.type
_entity_poly.pdbx_seq_one_letter_code
_entity_poly.pdbx_strand_id
1 'polypeptide(L)'
;MVGRVGRYDVLGGGRLLPGWLRVPGRGAAAYRFELERALNDGPAAGLSALAVELDLFSTMVGDLRLTSRVEVLRERVYVLIENLRQLGGALHPPVLSEGLEPACVSVAERYDLRLKLDLPEHELCQEVRMRTGLLVADHLRTLEPGTAVRVRVRGRRVVRVRITEQRPGSSVRRNLRAVLLCG
;
A
#
# COMPACT_ATOMS: atom_id res chain seq x y z
N MET A 1 27.49 27.36 -6.32
CA MET A 1 27.11 26.03 -6.85
C MET A 1 25.80 25.63 -6.20
N VAL A 2 24.67 25.82 -6.88
CA VAL A 2 23.33 25.50 -6.36
C VAL A 2 22.72 24.46 -7.27
N GLY A 3 22.36 23.31 -6.68
CA GLY A 3 21.96 22.09 -7.36
C GLY A 3 20.70 22.25 -8.19
N ARG A 4 20.73 21.65 -9.39
CA ARG A 4 19.58 21.53 -10.29
C ARG A 4 18.45 20.77 -9.60
N VAL A 5 17.33 21.46 -9.39
CA VAL A 5 16.04 20.85 -9.11
C VAL A 5 15.65 20.01 -10.32
N GLY A 6 15.63 18.69 -10.14
CA GLY A 6 15.18 17.74 -11.16
C GLY A 6 13.74 18.04 -11.55
N ARG A 7 13.54 18.39 -12.81
CA ARG A 7 12.21 18.52 -13.41
C ARG A 7 11.52 17.16 -13.31
N TYR A 8 10.41 17.11 -12.60
CA TYR A 8 9.48 15.99 -12.68
C TYR A 8 8.85 16.04 -14.08
N ASP A 9 9.30 15.16 -14.98
CA ASP A 9 8.63 14.95 -16.27
C ASP A 9 7.24 14.36 -16.02
N VAL A 10 6.24 15.25 -15.99
CA VAL A 10 4.82 14.89 -16.09
C VAL A 10 4.49 14.71 -17.58
N LEU A 11 5.14 13.75 -18.23
CA LEU A 11 4.76 13.29 -19.57
C LEU A 11 3.97 11.99 -19.44
N GLY A 12 2.64 12.09 -19.54
CA GLY A 12 1.79 10.91 -19.52
C GLY A 12 0.28 11.20 -19.57
N GLY A 13 -0.13 12.25 -20.29
CA GLY A 13 -1.53 12.54 -20.60
C GLY A 13 -2.01 11.82 -21.86
N GLY A 14 -1.77 10.52 -21.97
CA GLY A 14 -2.37 9.69 -23.02
C GLY A 14 -3.74 9.22 -22.56
N ARG A 15 -4.80 9.50 -23.32
CA ARG A 15 -6.12 8.88 -23.11
C ARG A 15 -5.95 7.36 -23.15
N LEU A 16 -6.03 6.72 -22.00
CA LEU A 16 -5.99 5.26 -21.90
C LEU A 16 -7.24 4.69 -22.57
N LEU A 17 -7.06 3.68 -23.44
CA LEU A 17 -8.18 2.94 -23.99
C LEU A 17 -9.02 2.33 -22.85
N PRO A 18 -10.34 2.15 -23.02
CA PRO A 18 -11.17 1.46 -22.05
C PRO A 18 -10.52 0.13 -21.63
N GLY A 19 -10.33 -0.06 -20.33
CA GLY A 19 -9.70 -1.26 -19.79
C GLY A 19 -8.17 -1.22 -19.67
N TRP A 20 -7.52 -0.07 -19.86
CA TRP A 20 -6.10 0.09 -19.56
C TRP A 20 -5.87 0.79 -18.22
N LEU A 21 -5.00 0.21 -17.40
CA LEU A 21 -4.59 0.77 -16.12
C LEU A 21 -3.35 1.64 -16.30
N ARG A 22 -3.30 2.74 -15.55
CA ARG A 22 -2.13 3.61 -15.47
C ARG A 22 -1.09 2.97 -14.55
N VAL A 23 0.06 2.63 -15.12
CA VAL A 23 1.19 2.09 -14.36
C VAL A 23 1.87 3.23 -13.57
N PRO A 24 2.15 3.05 -12.27
CA PRO A 24 2.99 3.98 -11.52
C PRO A 24 4.36 4.16 -12.20
N GLY A 25 4.79 5.41 -12.36
CA GLY A 25 6.14 5.73 -12.84
C GLY A 25 7.21 5.26 -11.85
N ARG A 26 8.45 5.05 -12.32
CA ARG A 26 9.57 4.61 -11.45
C ARG A 26 9.77 5.54 -10.25
N GLY A 27 9.87 6.85 -10.52
CA GLY A 27 10.02 7.86 -9.49
C GLY A 27 8.83 7.95 -8.53
N ALA A 28 7.60 7.74 -9.03
CA ALA A 28 6.41 7.74 -8.18
C ALA A 28 6.37 6.53 -7.23
N ALA A 29 6.80 5.36 -7.69
CA ALA A 29 6.88 4.16 -6.85
C ALA A 29 7.93 4.32 -5.75
N ALA A 30 9.13 4.78 -6.12
CA ALA A 30 10.21 5.05 -5.17
C ALA A 30 9.81 6.14 -4.15
N TYR A 31 9.22 7.24 -4.61
CA TYR A 31 8.75 8.31 -3.73
C TYR A 31 7.70 7.83 -2.72
N ARG A 32 6.75 6.99 -3.14
CA ARG A 32 5.74 6.43 -2.23
C ARG A 32 6.34 5.49 -1.20
N PHE A 33 7.34 4.71 -1.59
CA PHE A 33 8.10 3.85 -0.65
C PHE A 33 8.85 4.71 0.38
N GLU A 34 9.60 5.73 -0.06
CA GLU A 34 10.33 6.61 0.86
C GLU A 34 9.39 7.37 1.80
N LEU A 35 8.22 7.79 1.30
CA LEU A 35 7.23 8.48 2.14
C LEU A 35 6.61 7.56 3.18
N GLU A 36 6.24 6.33 2.81
CA GLU A 36 5.75 5.33 3.76
C GLU A 36 6.81 5.01 4.82
N ARG A 37 8.05 4.83 4.41
CA ARG A 37 9.17 4.63 5.33
C ARG A 37 9.37 5.81 6.27
N ALA A 38 9.36 7.05 5.78
CA ALA A 38 9.51 8.24 6.61
C ALA A 38 8.39 8.39 7.66
N LEU A 39 7.16 7.97 7.32
CA LEU A 39 6.03 7.97 8.26
C LEU A 39 6.18 6.91 9.36
N ASN A 40 6.67 5.72 9.00
CA ASN A 40 6.83 4.62 9.94
C ASN A 40 8.09 4.77 10.81
N ASP A 41 9.23 5.09 10.21
CA ASP A 41 10.51 5.22 10.92
C ASP A 41 10.56 6.49 11.80
N GLY A 42 9.80 7.53 11.45
CA GLY A 42 9.77 8.79 12.20
C GLY A 42 8.59 8.88 13.18
N PRO A 43 7.45 9.49 12.78
CA PRO A 43 6.32 9.72 13.66
C PRO A 43 5.78 8.46 14.37
N ALA A 44 5.66 7.32 13.66
CA ALA A 44 5.10 6.12 14.27
C ALA A 44 6.04 5.51 15.33
N ALA A 45 7.36 5.53 15.09
CA ALA A 45 8.36 5.10 16.08
C ALA A 45 8.35 6.02 17.32
N GLY A 46 8.29 7.34 17.13
CA GLY A 46 8.21 8.31 18.23
C GLY A 46 6.94 8.15 19.08
N LEU A 47 5.79 7.96 18.45
CA LEU A 47 4.54 7.69 19.18
C LEU A 47 4.57 6.34 19.90
N SER A 48 5.22 5.33 19.32
CA SER A 48 5.38 4.03 19.97
C SER A 48 6.24 4.14 21.23
N ALA A 49 7.32 4.94 21.20
CA ALA A 49 8.13 5.23 22.37
C ALA A 49 7.31 5.96 23.47
N LEU A 50 6.51 6.97 23.08
CA LEU A 50 5.61 7.67 24.00
C LEU A 50 4.57 6.73 24.64
N ALA A 51 4.04 5.77 23.89
CA ALA A 51 3.12 4.77 24.43
C ALA A 51 3.80 3.93 25.54
N VAL A 52 5.05 3.50 25.31
CA VAL A 52 5.84 2.74 26.29
C VAL A 52 6.15 3.59 27.53
N GLU A 53 6.51 4.86 27.35
CA GLU A 53 6.73 5.77 28.48
C GLU A 53 5.46 5.95 29.32
N LEU A 54 4.31 6.13 28.67
CA LEU A 54 3.01 6.24 29.36
C LEU A 54 2.64 4.95 30.12
N ASP A 55 2.91 3.77 29.55
CA ASP A 55 2.72 2.49 30.25
C ASP A 55 3.63 2.39 31.48
N LEU A 56 4.89 2.82 31.40
CA LEU A 56 5.78 2.86 32.56
C LEU A 56 5.28 3.84 33.63
N PHE A 57 4.86 5.04 33.22
CA PHE A 57 4.30 6.03 34.14
C PHE A 57 3.03 5.55 34.83
N SER A 58 2.14 4.82 34.13
CA SER A 58 0.90 4.31 34.72
C SER A 58 1.15 3.33 35.86
N THR A 59 2.21 2.51 35.75
CA THR A 59 2.60 1.52 36.78
C THR A 59 3.23 2.15 38.03
N MET A 60 3.83 3.34 37.91
CA MET A 60 4.52 4.02 39.01
C MET A 60 3.61 4.95 39.82
N VAL A 61 2.41 5.27 39.31
CA VAL A 61 1.51 6.24 39.92
C VAL A 61 0.42 5.55 40.74
N GLY A 62 0.35 5.87 42.03
CA GLY A 62 -0.70 5.37 42.94
C GLY A 62 -2.01 6.20 42.95
N ASP A 63 -2.07 7.32 42.22
CA ASP A 63 -3.27 8.16 42.14
C ASP A 63 -4.21 7.68 41.01
N LEU A 64 -5.36 7.13 41.41
CA LEU A 64 -6.41 6.62 40.52
C LEU A 64 -6.92 7.64 39.48
N ARG A 65 -6.97 8.94 39.81
CA ARG A 65 -7.39 9.98 38.85
C ARG A 65 -6.33 10.20 37.79
N LEU A 66 -5.06 10.08 38.17
CA LEU A 66 -3.93 10.26 37.28
C LEU A 66 -3.73 9.02 36.41
N THR A 67 -3.90 7.81 36.96
CA THR A 67 -3.96 6.55 36.20
C THR A 67 -5.04 6.60 35.12
N SER A 68 -6.27 7.02 35.47
CA SER A 68 -7.37 7.17 34.49
C SER A 68 -7.03 8.14 33.36
N ARG A 69 -6.31 9.23 33.65
CA ARG A 69 -5.87 10.19 32.61
C ARG A 69 -4.78 9.63 31.71
N VAL A 70 -3.85 8.85 32.27
CA VAL A 70 -2.79 8.17 31.50
C VAL A 70 -3.40 7.15 30.54
N GLU A 71 -4.41 6.39 30.98
CA GLU A 71 -5.15 5.45 30.12
C GLU A 71 -5.80 6.15 28.91
N VAL A 72 -6.47 7.29 29.12
CA VAL A 72 -7.04 8.08 28.03
C VAL A 72 -5.97 8.60 27.06
N LEU A 73 -4.81 9.01 27.57
CA LEU A 73 -3.70 9.44 26.70
C LEU A 73 -3.14 8.27 25.89
N ARG A 74 -3.01 7.10 26.52
CA ARG A 74 -2.55 5.88 25.88
C ARG A 74 -3.45 5.46 24.73
N GLU A 75 -4.76 5.41 24.94
CA GLU A 75 -5.73 5.12 23.87
C GLU A 75 -5.60 6.10 22.70
N ARG A 76 -5.43 7.40 22.97
CA ARG A 76 -5.21 8.40 21.93
C ARG A 76 -3.92 8.17 21.15
N VAL A 77 -2.83 7.82 21.82
CA VAL A 77 -1.55 7.51 21.16
C VAL A 77 -1.70 6.26 20.28
N TYR A 78 -2.37 5.21 20.74
CA TYR A 78 -2.63 4.03 19.92
C TYR A 78 -3.44 4.35 18.67
N VAL A 79 -4.50 5.17 18.79
CA VAL A 79 -5.29 5.63 17.63
C VAL A 79 -4.42 6.40 16.65
N LEU A 80 -3.51 7.27 17.12
CA LEU A 80 -2.60 8.02 16.26
C LEU A 80 -1.59 7.11 15.53
N ILE A 81 -1.03 6.12 16.22
CA ILE A 81 -0.14 5.11 15.61
C ILE A 81 -0.88 4.36 14.51
N GLU A 82 -2.12 3.91 14.78
CA GLU A 82 -2.91 3.17 13.82
C GLU A 82 -3.27 4.03 12.60
N ASN A 83 -3.64 5.30 12.80
CA ASN A 83 -3.88 6.24 11.70
C ASN A 83 -2.64 6.43 10.81
N LEU A 84 -1.44 6.51 11.41
CA LEU A 84 -0.20 6.62 10.64
C LEU A 84 0.09 5.34 9.84
N ARG A 85 -0.13 4.16 10.44
CA ARG A 85 0.02 2.88 9.74
C ARG A 85 -0.97 2.73 8.59
N GLN A 86 -2.20 3.18 8.78
CA GLN A 86 -3.22 3.22 7.73
C GLN A 86 -2.80 4.16 6.60
N LEU A 87 -2.30 5.35 6.92
CA LEU A 87 -1.79 6.32 5.95
C LEU A 87 -0.60 5.76 5.17
N GLY A 88 0.39 5.21 5.86
CA GLY A 88 1.56 4.55 5.26
C GLY A 88 1.13 3.41 4.33
N GLY A 89 0.26 2.52 4.80
CA GLY A 89 -0.26 1.41 3.99
C GLY A 89 -1.12 1.84 2.80
N ALA A 90 -1.72 3.03 2.82
CA ALA A 90 -2.40 3.61 1.65
C ALA A 90 -1.40 4.11 0.61
N LEU A 91 -0.25 4.63 1.05
CA LEU A 91 0.83 5.08 0.19
C LEU A 91 1.60 3.90 -0.41
N HIS A 92 2.05 2.95 0.40
CA HIS A 92 2.79 1.79 -0.06
C HIS A 92 2.48 0.62 0.88
N PRO A 93 1.96 -0.52 0.38
CA PRO A 93 1.75 -1.68 1.26
C PRO A 93 3.11 -2.13 1.85
N PRO A 94 3.30 -2.16 3.17
CA PRO A 94 4.60 -2.46 3.77
C PRO A 94 5.10 -3.86 3.38
N VAL A 95 4.17 -4.83 3.34
CA VAL A 95 4.38 -6.21 2.88
C VAL A 95 4.78 -6.35 1.41
N LEU A 96 4.75 -5.27 0.60
CA LEU A 96 5.25 -5.31 -0.78
C LEU A 96 6.77 -5.46 -0.85
N SER A 97 7.47 -5.11 0.23
CA SER A 97 8.89 -5.43 0.40
C SER A 97 9.12 -6.95 0.50
N GLU A 98 8.20 -7.68 1.13
CA GLU A 98 8.24 -9.14 1.32
C GLU A 98 7.82 -9.91 0.06
N GLY A 99 6.97 -9.33 -0.80
CA GLY A 99 6.61 -9.96 -2.07
C GLY A 99 5.35 -9.40 -2.70
N LEU A 100 5.10 -9.79 -3.96
CA LEU A 100 3.89 -9.36 -4.67
C LEU A 100 2.64 -10.09 -4.16
N GLU A 101 2.76 -11.39 -3.89
CA GLU A 101 1.67 -12.21 -3.34
C GLU A 101 1.19 -11.73 -1.96
N PRO A 102 2.04 -11.66 -0.92
CA PRO A 102 1.59 -11.23 0.40
C PRO A 102 1.01 -9.81 0.37
N ALA A 103 1.55 -8.91 -0.45
CA ALA A 103 0.99 -7.58 -0.63
C ALA A 103 -0.41 -7.57 -1.23
N CYS A 104 -0.66 -8.38 -2.26
CA CYS A 104 -1.99 -8.45 -2.86
C CYS A 104 -3.00 -9.09 -1.90
N VAL A 105 -2.61 -10.14 -1.16
CA VAL A 105 -3.45 -10.80 -0.15
C VAL A 105 -3.81 -9.83 0.97
N SER A 106 -2.81 -9.17 1.56
CA SER A 106 -3.03 -8.20 2.64
C SER A 106 -3.97 -7.06 2.24
N VAL A 107 -3.83 -6.53 1.02
CA VAL A 107 -4.75 -5.52 0.49
C VAL A 107 -6.15 -6.12 0.28
N ALA A 108 -6.26 -7.32 -0.29
CA ALA A 108 -7.56 -7.95 -0.48
C ALA A 108 -8.31 -8.21 0.83
N GLU A 109 -7.62 -8.70 1.86
CA GLU A 109 -8.20 -8.90 3.20
C GLU A 109 -8.70 -7.59 3.80
N ARG A 110 -7.89 -6.52 3.72
CA ARG A 110 -8.25 -5.19 4.23
C ARG A 110 -9.53 -4.62 3.60
N TYR A 111 -9.78 -4.91 2.32
CA TYR A 111 -10.94 -4.40 1.57
C TYR A 111 -12.03 -5.46 1.35
N ASP A 112 -11.97 -6.60 2.05
CA ASP A 112 -12.92 -7.71 1.95
C ASP A 112 -13.14 -8.20 0.51
N LEU A 113 -12.05 -8.45 -0.24
CA LEU A 113 -12.07 -8.87 -1.63
C LEU A 113 -11.82 -10.37 -1.78
N ARG A 114 -12.52 -11.03 -2.71
CA ARG A 114 -12.28 -12.45 -3.02
C ARG A 114 -11.20 -12.57 -4.09
N LEU A 115 -9.95 -12.66 -3.66
CA LEU A 115 -8.79 -12.61 -4.55
C LEU A 115 -8.37 -14.00 -5.05
N LYS A 116 -8.08 -14.10 -6.36
CA LYS A 116 -7.33 -15.20 -6.96
C LYS A 116 -6.09 -14.66 -7.67
N LEU A 117 -4.92 -15.12 -7.24
CA LEU A 117 -3.64 -14.73 -7.82
C LEU A 117 -3.12 -15.79 -8.80
N ASP A 118 -2.50 -15.32 -9.87
CA ASP A 118 -1.83 -16.13 -10.88
C ASP A 118 -0.53 -15.41 -11.27
N LEU A 119 0.51 -15.65 -10.48
CA LEU A 119 1.81 -14.97 -10.55
C LEU A 119 2.82 -15.80 -11.34
N PRO A 120 3.90 -15.18 -11.88
CA PRO A 120 4.98 -15.94 -12.50
C PRO A 120 5.73 -16.79 -11.45
N GLU A 121 6.26 -17.95 -11.88
CA GLU A 121 7.11 -18.80 -11.04
C GLU A 121 8.49 -18.19 -10.76
N HIS A 122 8.92 -17.22 -11.58
CA HIS A 122 10.17 -16.49 -11.38
C HIS A 122 9.93 -15.20 -10.61
N GLU A 123 10.95 -14.77 -9.85
CA GLU A 123 10.91 -13.47 -9.21
C GLU A 123 10.99 -12.32 -10.23
N LEU A 124 10.13 -11.33 -10.02
CA LEU A 124 10.25 -10.05 -10.71
C LEU A 124 11.37 -9.25 -10.07
N CYS A 125 12.15 -8.52 -10.88
CA CYS A 125 13.11 -7.58 -10.32
C CYS A 125 12.41 -6.56 -9.42
N GLN A 126 13.12 -6.06 -8.40
CA GLN A 126 12.55 -5.23 -7.34
C GLN A 126 11.72 -4.06 -7.87
N GLU A 127 12.24 -3.33 -8.87
CA GLU A 127 11.54 -2.19 -9.44
C GLU A 127 10.18 -2.57 -10.06
N VAL A 128 10.15 -3.64 -10.86
CA VAL A 128 8.93 -4.08 -11.53
C VAL A 128 7.97 -4.72 -10.54
N ARG A 129 8.48 -5.41 -9.51
CA ARG A 129 7.70 -5.91 -8.38
C ARG A 129 6.98 -4.76 -7.67
N MET A 130 7.70 -3.70 -7.28
CA MET A 130 7.12 -2.53 -6.62
C MET A 130 6.04 -1.86 -7.48
N ARG A 131 6.34 -1.60 -8.76
CA ARG A 131 5.39 -0.94 -9.66
C ARG A 131 4.16 -1.79 -9.94
N THR A 132 4.33 -3.11 -10.07
CA THR A 132 3.22 -4.06 -10.23
C THR A 132 2.38 -4.15 -8.97
N GLY A 133 3.01 -4.22 -7.80
CA GLY A 133 2.31 -4.27 -6.51
C GLY A 133 1.51 -3.01 -6.25
N LEU A 134 2.08 -1.83 -6.50
CA LEU A 134 1.36 -0.55 -6.38
C LEU A 134 0.20 -0.45 -7.37
N LEU A 135 0.41 -0.84 -8.64
CA LEU A 135 -0.64 -0.87 -9.65
C LEU A 135 -1.83 -1.72 -9.20
N VAL A 136 -1.56 -2.94 -8.71
CA VAL A 136 -2.61 -3.86 -8.26
C VAL A 136 -3.27 -3.32 -7.00
N ALA A 137 -2.47 -2.93 -5.99
CA ALA A 137 -2.99 -2.40 -4.74
C ALA A 137 -3.88 -1.17 -4.97
N ASP A 138 -3.41 -0.18 -5.73
CA ASP A 138 -4.18 1.03 -6.03
C ASP A 138 -5.53 0.71 -6.67
N HIS A 139 -5.56 -0.27 -7.57
CA HIS A 139 -6.80 -0.69 -8.19
C HIS A 139 -7.73 -1.44 -7.22
N LEU A 140 -7.20 -2.39 -6.43
CA LEU A 140 -7.99 -3.12 -5.42
C LEU A 140 -8.68 -2.18 -4.43
N ARG A 141 -8.01 -1.09 -4.02
CA ARG A 141 -8.59 -0.07 -3.12
C ARG A 141 -9.82 0.65 -3.69
N THR A 142 -10.04 0.60 -5.01
CA THR A 142 -11.20 1.23 -5.67
C THR A 142 -12.43 0.33 -5.73
N LEU A 143 -12.30 -0.91 -5.27
CA LEU A 143 -13.35 -1.92 -5.35
C LEU A 143 -14.23 -1.92 -4.12
N GLU A 144 -15.48 -2.31 -4.31
CA GLU A 144 -16.42 -2.49 -3.21
C GLU A 144 -16.20 -3.86 -2.53
N PRO A 145 -16.46 -3.97 -1.22
CA PRO A 145 -16.41 -5.23 -0.49
C PRO A 145 -17.18 -6.36 -1.17
N GLY A 146 -16.66 -7.58 -1.07
CA GLY A 146 -17.21 -8.79 -1.69
C GLY A 146 -16.90 -8.95 -3.18
N THR A 147 -16.23 -7.99 -3.83
CA THR A 147 -15.85 -8.09 -5.25
C THR A 147 -14.90 -9.27 -5.48
N ALA A 148 -15.20 -10.11 -6.47
CA ALA A 148 -14.32 -11.19 -6.88
C ALA A 148 -13.28 -10.69 -7.89
N VAL A 149 -12.00 -10.87 -7.58
CA VAL A 149 -10.90 -10.33 -8.38
C VAL A 149 -9.92 -11.43 -8.74
N ARG A 150 -9.52 -11.48 -10.01
CA ARG A 150 -8.41 -12.31 -10.48
C ARG A 150 -7.29 -11.42 -11.00
N VAL A 151 -6.11 -11.53 -10.41
CA VAL A 151 -4.91 -10.84 -10.87
C VAL A 151 -3.98 -11.85 -11.51
N ARG A 152 -3.64 -11.64 -12.78
CA ARG A 152 -2.68 -12.44 -13.51
C ARG A 152 -1.48 -11.59 -13.91
N VAL A 153 -0.29 -12.04 -13.55
CA VAL A 153 0.98 -11.41 -13.90
C VAL A 153 1.80 -12.39 -14.72
N ARG A 154 2.30 -11.95 -15.88
CA ARG A 154 3.07 -12.77 -16.81
C ARG A 154 4.21 -12.00 -17.45
N GLY A 155 5.26 -12.71 -17.84
CA GLY A 155 6.40 -12.17 -18.58
C GLY A 155 7.62 -11.91 -17.70
N ARG A 156 8.76 -11.65 -18.35
CA ARG A 156 10.08 -11.39 -17.72
C ARG A 156 10.57 -9.99 -17.98
N ARG A 157 10.87 -9.64 -19.25
CA ARG A 157 11.30 -8.29 -19.64
C ARG A 157 10.12 -7.33 -19.86
N VAL A 158 9.02 -7.88 -20.35
CA VAL A 158 7.76 -7.17 -20.53
C VAL A 158 6.75 -7.86 -19.63
N VAL A 159 6.41 -7.20 -18.52
CA VAL A 159 5.44 -7.72 -17.55
C VAL A 159 4.06 -7.25 -17.92
N ARG A 160 3.15 -8.20 -18.13
CA ARG A 160 1.75 -7.96 -18.43
C ARG A 160 0.92 -8.28 -17.21
N VAL A 161 0.13 -7.31 -16.78
CA VAL A 161 -0.80 -7.43 -15.67
C VAL A 161 -2.21 -7.45 -16.26
N ARG A 162 -3.00 -8.44 -15.90
CA ARG A 162 -4.42 -8.51 -16.22
C ARG A 162 -5.21 -8.65 -14.94
N ILE A 163 -6.15 -7.74 -14.72
CA ILE A 163 -7.08 -7.79 -13.60
C ILE A 163 -8.47 -8.03 -14.17
N THR A 164 -9.15 -9.05 -13.65
CA THR A 164 -10.55 -9.33 -13.97
C THR A 164 -11.35 -9.21 -12.70
N GLU A 165 -12.36 -8.34 -12.70
CA GLU A 165 -13.22 -8.10 -11.54
C GLU A 165 -14.68 -8.45 -11.86
N GLN A 166 -15.39 -8.93 -10.85
CA GLN A 166 -16.83 -9.17 -10.86
C GLN A 166 -17.43 -8.67 -9.56
N ARG A 167 -18.24 -7.62 -9.66
CA ARG A 167 -18.91 -6.99 -8.51
C ARG A 167 -19.98 -7.91 -7.92
N PRO A 168 -20.27 -7.83 -6.61
CA PRO A 168 -21.39 -8.53 -6.00
C PRO A 168 -22.70 -8.25 -6.74
N GLY A 169 -23.48 -9.29 -7.04
CA GLY A 169 -24.75 -9.15 -7.76
C GLY A 169 -24.63 -8.81 -9.25
N SER A 170 -23.42 -8.61 -9.79
CA SER A 170 -23.23 -8.35 -11.23
C SER A 170 -22.84 -9.61 -11.99
N SER A 171 -23.44 -9.80 -13.17
CA SER A 171 -23.00 -10.78 -14.17
C SER A 171 -21.89 -10.26 -15.08
N VAL A 172 -21.64 -8.94 -15.07
CA VAL A 172 -20.68 -8.28 -15.95
C VAL A 172 -19.27 -8.40 -15.36
N ARG A 173 -18.33 -8.90 -16.18
CA ARG A 173 -16.92 -8.95 -15.84
C ARG A 173 -16.17 -7.82 -16.52
N ARG A 174 -15.46 -7.01 -15.73
CA ARG A 174 -14.56 -5.99 -16.27
C ARG A 174 -13.16 -6.57 -16.40
N ASN A 175 -12.49 -6.22 -17.49
CA ASN A 175 -11.14 -6.69 -17.79
C ASN A 175 -10.22 -5.49 -17.95
N LEU A 176 -9.24 -5.42 -17.08
CA LEU A 176 -8.27 -4.34 -17.00
C LEU A 176 -6.88 -4.88 -17.29
N ARG A 177 -6.05 -4.08 -17.96
CA ARG A 177 -4.73 -4.50 -18.47
C ARG A 177 -3.70 -3.42 -18.25
N ALA A 178 -2.48 -3.82 -17.94
CA ALA A 178 -1.33 -2.94 -17.91
C ALA A 178 -0.10 -3.68 -18.42
N VAL A 179 0.87 -2.92 -18.94
CA VAL A 179 2.15 -3.45 -19.39
C VAL A 179 3.27 -2.62 -18.79
N LEU A 180 4.24 -3.30 -18.20
CA LEU A 180 5.44 -2.72 -17.61
C LEU A 180 6.67 -3.25 -18.35
N LEU A 181 7.66 -2.38 -18.55
CA LEU A 181 8.97 -2.77 -19.02
C LEU A 181 9.91 -2.90 -17.83
N CYS A 182 10.56 -4.05 -17.71
CA CYS A 182 11.77 -4.21 -16.91
C CYS A 182 12.89 -3.52 -17.69
N GLY A 183 13.51 -2.52 -17.09
CA GLY A 183 14.74 -1.93 -17.60
C GLY A 183 15.83 -2.03 -16.56
#